data_AF-A0A4Y2W7D7-F1
#
_entry.id   AF-A0A4Y2W7D7-F1
#
_cell.length_a   1.000
_cell.length_b   1.000
_cell.length_c   1.000
_cell.angle_alpha   90.00
_cell.angle_beta   90.00
_cell.angle_gamma   90.00
#
_symmetry.space_group_name_H-M   'P 1'
#
loop_
_entity.id
_entity.type
_entity.pdbx_description
1 polymer ?
#
loop_
_entity_poly.entity_id
_entity_poly.type
_entity_poly.pdbx_seq_one_letter_code
_entity_poly.pdbx_strand_id
1 'polypeptide(L)'
;MDFFEVTSNGMIFLNDAAQFQSPRQLRMLFAMICGFREVEDVPDLWVQHQVSLCEDFVHRYSEQTGPHYSLADIEELLTSYNLSLQKLHLPTVDLPASVLESANFDVVEEQAKAISYTMQLNSEQWNIVEVLLSAVYNNAADTPKC
;
A
#
# COMPACT_ATOMS: atom_id res chain seq x y z
N MET A 1 -19.12 -26.51 -8.24
CA MET A 1 -18.52 -25.17 -8.30
C MET A 1 -17.61 -25.19 -9.51
N ASP A 2 -18.06 -24.52 -10.55
CA ASP A 2 -17.52 -24.65 -11.89
C ASP A 2 -16.24 -23.82 -12.06
N PHE A 3 -15.31 -24.40 -12.81
CA PHE A 3 -13.92 -23.95 -13.05
C PHE A 3 -13.82 -22.56 -13.71
N PHE A 4 -14.95 -21.96 -14.13
CA PHE A 4 -15.04 -20.63 -14.74
C PHE A 4 -15.36 -19.49 -13.74
N GLU A 5 -15.75 -19.81 -12.50
CA GLU A 5 -16.05 -18.78 -11.48
C GLU A 5 -14.78 -18.22 -10.84
N VAL A 6 -13.69 -18.99 -10.78
CA VAL A 6 -12.47 -18.61 -10.04
C VAL A 6 -11.64 -17.56 -10.80
N THR A 7 -11.54 -17.65 -12.13
CA THR A 7 -10.77 -16.73 -12.99
C THR A 7 -11.36 -15.32 -13.08
N SER A 8 -12.68 -15.18 -12.96
CA SER A 8 -13.31 -13.85 -12.85
C SER A 8 -13.07 -13.20 -11.48
N ASN A 9 -12.88 -14.00 -10.42
CA ASN A 9 -12.86 -13.45 -9.06
C ASN A 9 -11.54 -12.73 -8.74
N GLY A 10 -10.38 -13.21 -9.18
CA GLY A 10 -9.08 -12.58 -8.90
C GLY A 10 -8.96 -11.13 -9.38
N MET A 11 -9.41 -10.85 -10.60
CA MET A 11 -9.48 -9.48 -11.16
C MET A 11 -10.54 -8.61 -10.47
N ILE A 12 -11.71 -9.18 -10.15
CA ILE A 12 -12.77 -8.45 -9.43
C ILE A 12 -12.28 -8.03 -8.03
N PHE A 13 -11.53 -8.88 -7.33
CA PHE A 13 -11.04 -8.59 -5.98
C PHE A 13 -10.06 -7.42 -5.93
N LEU A 14 -9.09 -7.32 -6.85
CA LEU A 14 -8.17 -6.17 -6.86
C LEU A 14 -8.89 -4.88 -7.23
N ASN A 15 -9.85 -4.95 -8.16
CA ASN A 15 -10.62 -3.79 -8.58
C ASN A 15 -11.57 -3.26 -7.49
N ASP A 16 -12.24 -4.15 -6.75
CA ASP A 16 -13.08 -3.78 -5.61
C ASP A 16 -12.23 -3.31 -4.41
N ALA A 17 -11.11 -4.00 -4.15
CA ALA A 17 -10.20 -3.62 -3.07
C ALA A 17 -9.53 -2.26 -3.32
N ALA A 18 -9.25 -1.90 -4.56
CA ALA A 18 -8.61 -0.63 -4.91
C ALA A 18 -9.38 0.61 -4.44
N GLN A 19 -10.68 0.47 -4.12
CA GLN A 19 -11.50 1.55 -3.59
C GLN A 19 -11.36 1.77 -2.07
N PHE A 20 -10.94 0.73 -1.32
CA PHE A 20 -11.03 0.73 0.15
C PHE A 20 -9.74 0.33 0.86
N GLN A 21 -8.81 -0.32 0.17
CA GLN A 21 -7.58 -0.84 0.76
C GLN A 21 -6.42 0.13 0.54
N SER A 22 -5.46 0.13 1.48
CA SER A 22 -4.23 0.89 1.31
C SER A 22 -3.36 0.29 0.18
N PRO A 23 -2.53 1.09 -0.50
CA PRO A 23 -1.64 0.60 -1.57
C PRO A 23 -0.77 -0.59 -1.17
N ARG A 24 -0.31 -0.64 0.09
CA ARG A 24 0.44 -1.80 0.63
C ARG A 24 -0.40 -3.07 0.68
N GLN A 25 -1.65 -2.99 1.13
CA GLN A 25 -2.55 -4.14 1.16
C GLN A 25 -2.89 -4.63 -0.26
N LEU A 26 -3.02 -3.69 -1.22
CA LEU A 26 -3.19 -4.04 -2.63
C LEU A 26 -1.96 -4.78 -3.18
N ARG A 27 -0.75 -4.34 -2.84
CA ARG A 27 0.50 -5.05 -3.20
C ARG A 27 0.59 -6.45 -2.59
N MET A 28 0.17 -6.62 -1.32
CA MET A 28 0.05 -7.94 -0.70
C MET A 28 -0.95 -8.84 -1.43
N LEU A 29 -2.12 -8.31 -1.79
CA LEU A 29 -3.15 -9.04 -2.53
C LEU A 29 -2.66 -9.42 -3.93
N PHE A 30 -1.99 -8.51 -4.62
CA PHE A 30 -1.38 -8.76 -5.93
C PHE A 30 -0.37 -9.90 -5.86
N ALA A 31 0.55 -9.88 -4.89
CA ALA A 31 1.54 -10.95 -4.69
C ALA A 31 0.87 -12.29 -4.35
N MET A 32 -0.18 -12.28 -3.53
CA MET A 32 -0.95 -13.46 -3.17
C MET A 32 -1.65 -14.08 -4.40
N ILE A 33 -2.29 -13.26 -5.24
CA ILE A 33 -2.92 -13.69 -6.49
C ILE A 33 -1.87 -14.32 -7.44
N CYS A 34 -0.70 -13.69 -7.58
CA CYS A 34 0.39 -14.26 -8.37
C CYS A 34 0.88 -15.61 -7.83
N GLY A 35 0.93 -15.77 -6.50
CA GLY A 35 1.32 -16.99 -5.80
C GLY A 35 0.43 -18.19 -6.11
N PHE A 36 -0.87 -17.97 -6.31
CA PHE A 36 -1.82 -19.04 -6.67
C PHE A 36 -1.72 -19.48 -8.14
N ARG A 37 -0.95 -18.78 -8.99
CA ARG A 37 -0.75 -19.06 -10.42
C ARG A 37 -2.05 -19.15 -11.24
N GLU A 38 -3.12 -18.50 -10.79
CA GLU A 38 -4.41 -18.49 -11.49
C GLU A 38 -4.54 -17.35 -12.52
N VAL A 39 -3.58 -16.41 -12.56
CA VAL A 39 -3.56 -15.30 -13.50
C VAL A 39 -2.59 -15.61 -14.64
N GLU A 40 -3.13 -15.74 -15.86
CA GLU A 40 -2.33 -15.99 -17.06
C GLU A 40 -1.60 -14.72 -17.56
N ASP A 41 -2.12 -13.51 -17.28
CA ASP A 41 -1.53 -12.25 -17.74
C ASP A 41 -1.22 -11.27 -16.58
N VAL A 42 -0.14 -11.57 -15.86
CA VAL A 42 0.34 -10.74 -14.75
C VAL A 42 0.84 -9.35 -15.20
N PRO A 43 1.53 -9.19 -16.35
CA PRO A 43 1.87 -7.88 -16.87
C PRO A 43 0.66 -6.97 -17.11
N ASP A 44 -0.42 -7.49 -17.70
CA ASP A 44 -1.63 -6.70 -17.92
C ASP A 44 -2.31 -6.32 -16.60
N LEU A 45 -2.38 -7.25 -15.64
CA LEU A 45 -2.92 -6.98 -14.30
C LEU A 45 -2.12 -5.87 -13.59
N TRP A 46 -0.80 -5.89 -13.71
CA TRP A 46 0.06 -4.83 -13.19
C TRP A 46 -0.25 -3.49 -13.84
N VAL A 47 -0.31 -3.40 -15.17
CA VAL A 47 -0.60 -2.15 -15.88
C VAL A 47 -1.96 -1.60 -15.49
N GLN A 48 -2.97 -2.46 -15.36
CA GLN A 48 -4.32 -2.08 -14.98
C GLN A 48 -4.39 -1.45 -13.58
N HIS A 49 -3.64 -2.00 -12.62
CA HIS A 49 -3.70 -1.58 -11.22
C HIS A 49 -2.49 -0.76 -10.75
N GLN A 50 -1.56 -0.43 -11.66
CA GLN A 50 -0.31 0.24 -11.33
C GLN A 50 -0.54 1.50 -10.50
N VAL A 51 -1.47 2.36 -10.92
CA VAL A 51 -1.78 3.64 -10.25
C VAL A 51 -2.16 3.43 -8.79
N SER A 52 -3.03 2.46 -8.51
CA SER A 52 -3.45 2.15 -7.13
C SER A 52 -2.36 1.43 -6.33
N LEU A 53 -1.57 0.58 -6.97
CA LEU A 53 -0.48 -0.17 -6.33
C LEU A 53 0.70 0.74 -5.94
N CYS A 54 0.88 1.87 -6.62
CA CYS A 54 1.98 2.81 -6.39
C CYS A 54 1.60 4.17 -5.84
N GLU A 55 0.32 4.42 -5.55
CA GLU A 55 -0.21 5.71 -5.08
C GLU A 55 0.62 6.30 -3.92
N ASP A 56 0.88 5.53 -2.86
CA ASP A 56 1.62 6.00 -1.69
C ASP A 56 3.08 6.35 -2.00
N PHE A 57 3.72 5.60 -2.90
CA PHE A 57 5.09 5.89 -3.34
C PHE A 57 5.16 7.04 -4.35
N VAL A 58 4.15 7.22 -5.20
CA VAL A 58 4.06 8.37 -6.11
C VAL A 58 3.89 9.65 -5.30
N HIS A 59 3.05 9.63 -4.26
CA HIS A 59 2.88 10.78 -3.36
C HIS A 59 4.14 11.11 -2.54
N ARG A 60 4.90 10.08 -2.12
CA ARG A 60 6.11 10.26 -1.32
C ARG A 60 7.34 10.65 -2.15
N TYR A 61 7.42 10.16 -3.39
CA TYR A 61 8.57 10.34 -4.27
C TYR A 61 8.16 11.07 -5.55
N SER A 62 7.86 10.33 -6.63
CA SER A 62 7.42 10.89 -7.91
C SER A 62 6.71 9.84 -8.76
N GLU A 63 5.97 10.26 -9.78
CA GLU A 63 5.36 9.35 -10.77
C GLU A 63 6.37 8.47 -11.50
N GLN A 64 7.59 8.98 -11.71
CA GLN A 64 8.65 8.26 -12.43
C GLN A 64 9.30 7.16 -11.58
N THR A 65 9.43 7.39 -10.28
CA THR A 65 10.11 6.46 -9.38
C THR A 65 9.14 5.58 -8.62
N GLY A 66 7.94 6.05 -8.30
CA GLY A 66 6.93 5.34 -7.49
C GLY A 66 6.64 3.90 -7.96
N PRO A 67 6.41 3.64 -9.26
CA PRO A 67 6.23 2.29 -9.77
C PRO A 67 7.42 1.35 -9.49
N HIS A 68 8.65 1.85 -9.50
CA HIS A 68 9.83 1.05 -9.17
C HIS A 68 9.86 0.65 -7.69
N TYR A 69 9.46 1.55 -6.79
CA TYR A 69 9.33 1.23 -5.36
C TYR A 69 8.25 0.18 -5.11
N SER A 70 7.10 0.28 -5.80
CA SER A 70 6.03 -0.73 -5.70
C SER A 70 6.47 -2.09 -6.20
N LEU A 71 7.18 -2.14 -7.33
CA LEU A 71 7.72 -3.39 -7.87
C LEU A 71 8.75 -4.02 -6.92
N ALA A 72 9.62 -3.22 -6.31
CA ALA A 72 10.58 -3.72 -5.32
C ALA A 72 9.86 -4.33 -4.09
N ASP A 73 8.81 -3.68 -3.58
CA ASP A 73 8.00 -4.21 -2.47
C ASP A 73 7.26 -5.49 -2.84
N ILE A 74 6.73 -5.56 -4.06
CA ILE A 74 6.12 -6.78 -4.59
C ILE A 74 7.16 -7.89 -4.73
N GLU A 75 8.39 -7.61 -5.19
CA GLU A 75 9.47 -8.60 -5.29
C GLU A 75 9.80 -9.24 -3.93
N GLU A 76 9.84 -8.43 -2.87
CA GLU A 76 10.03 -8.92 -1.51
C GLU A 76 8.87 -9.84 -1.09
N LEU A 77 7.62 -9.42 -1.31
CA LEU A 77 6.43 -10.22 -0.99
C LEU A 77 6.39 -11.56 -1.76
N LEU A 78 6.77 -11.54 -3.03
CA LEU A 78 6.80 -12.72 -3.92
C LEU A 78 7.86 -13.75 -3.52
N THR A 79 8.90 -13.35 -2.79
CA THR A 79 9.95 -14.26 -2.30
C THR A 79 9.35 -15.37 -1.42
N SER A 80 8.30 -15.06 -0.65
CA SER A 80 7.59 -16.05 0.17
C SER A 80 6.89 -17.15 -0.65
N TYR A 81 6.54 -16.86 -1.90
CA TYR A 81 5.91 -17.77 -2.85
C TYR A 81 6.91 -18.44 -3.80
N ASN A 82 8.22 -18.25 -3.61
CA ASN A 82 9.29 -18.68 -4.52
C ASN A 82 9.15 -18.11 -5.95
N LEU A 83 8.48 -16.97 -6.08
CA LEU A 83 8.33 -16.21 -7.31
C LEU A 83 9.33 -15.04 -7.35
N SER A 84 9.45 -14.40 -8.51
CA SER A 84 10.23 -13.18 -8.71
C SER A 84 9.58 -12.36 -9.83
N LEU A 85 9.90 -11.06 -9.93
CA LEU A 85 9.35 -10.23 -10.99
C LEU A 85 9.70 -10.78 -12.39
N GLN A 86 10.92 -11.30 -12.54
CA GLN A 86 11.37 -11.96 -13.77
C GLN A 86 10.49 -13.15 -14.17
N LYS A 87 10.09 -13.99 -13.21
CA LYS A 87 9.23 -15.17 -13.46
C LYS A 87 7.80 -14.77 -13.84
N LEU A 88 7.39 -13.56 -13.51
CA LEU A 88 6.07 -13.00 -13.82
C LEU A 88 6.11 -12.06 -15.04
N HIS A 89 7.24 -11.97 -15.73
CA HIS A 89 7.45 -11.08 -16.87
C HIS A 89 7.25 -9.59 -16.55
N LEU A 90 7.43 -9.19 -15.28
CA LEU A 90 7.37 -7.81 -14.84
C LEU A 90 8.74 -7.12 -14.97
N PRO A 91 8.77 -5.78 -15.09
CA PRO A 91 10.02 -5.02 -15.09
C PRO A 91 10.83 -5.29 -13.82
N THR A 92 12.08 -5.71 -13.98
CA THR A 92 13.00 -5.88 -12.86
C THR A 92 13.49 -4.53 -12.37
N VAL A 93 13.64 -4.43 -11.06
CA VAL A 93 14.02 -3.19 -10.43
C VAL A 93 15.38 -3.36 -9.76
N ASP A 94 16.36 -2.56 -10.18
CA ASP A 94 17.65 -2.46 -9.51
C ASP A 94 17.60 -1.30 -8.50
N LEU A 95 16.98 -1.56 -7.34
CA LEU A 95 16.94 -0.62 -6.23
C LEU A 95 17.70 -1.19 -5.02
N PRO A 96 18.48 -0.37 -4.31
CA PRO A 96 19.20 -0.82 -3.12
C PRO A 96 18.23 -1.22 -2.00
N ALA A 97 18.49 -2.34 -1.33
CA ALA A 97 17.63 -2.93 -0.31
C ALA A 97 17.25 -1.99 0.86
N SER A 98 18.08 -0.98 1.15
CA SER A 98 17.80 0.05 2.18
C SER A 98 16.57 0.92 1.89
N VAL A 99 16.08 0.89 0.65
CA VAL A 99 14.97 1.73 0.20
C VAL A 99 13.60 1.17 0.62
N LEU A 100 13.50 -0.15 0.77
CA LEU A 100 12.32 -0.87 1.24
C LEU A 100 12.08 -0.72 2.75
N GLU A 101 13.13 -0.47 3.54
CA GLU A 101 13.01 -0.20 4.98
C GLU A 101 12.12 1.02 5.29
N SER A 102 11.92 1.94 4.33
CA SER A 102 11.04 3.12 4.50
C SER A 102 9.54 2.81 4.53
N ALA A 103 9.14 1.54 4.37
CA ALA A 103 7.75 1.10 4.58
C ALA A 103 7.39 0.92 6.06
N ASN A 104 8.37 1.04 6.98
CA ASN A 104 8.11 1.05 8.40
C ASN A 104 7.74 2.48 8.83
N PHE A 105 6.49 2.67 9.25
CA PHE A 105 6.10 3.87 9.98
C PHE A 105 6.90 3.87 11.28
N ASP A 106 7.99 4.64 11.32
CA ASP A 106 8.75 4.85 12.54
C ASP A 106 7.91 5.76 13.46
N VAL A 107 7.16 5.10 14.33
CA VAL A 107 6.30 5.75 15.33
C VAL A 107 7.10 6.78 16.14
N VAL A 108 8.38 6.52 16.42
CA VAL A 108 9.22 7.39 17.25
C VAL A 108 9.66 8.63 16.46
N GLU A 109 10.08 8.44 15.21
CA GLU A 109 10.47 9.56 14.34
C GLU A 109 9.27 10.48 14.04
N GLU A 110 8.13 9.89 13.67
CA GLU A 110 6.91 10.65 13.37
C GLU A 110 6.33 11.32 14.61
N GLN A 111 6.43 10.70 15.78
CA GLN A 111 6.07 11.34 17.05
C GLN A 111 6.99 12.53 17.36
N ALA A 112 8.29 12.42 17.10
CA ALA A 112 9.22 13.52 17.30
C ALA A 112 8.91 14.71 16.36
N LYS A 113 8.56 14.43 15.09
CA LYS A 113 8.09 15.45 14.15
C LYS A 113 6.79 16.10 14.61
N ALA A 114 5.82 15.31 15.06
CA ALA A 114 4.56 15.82 15.60
C ALA A 114 4.81 16.76 16.79
N ILE A 115 5.67 16.37 17.74
CA ILE A 115 6.06 17.22 18.87
C ILE A 115 6.71 18.52 18.37
N SER A 116 7.65 18.43 17.43
CA SER A 116 8.30 19.60 16.85
C SER A 116 7.31 20.58 16.20
N TYR A 117 6.32 20.08 15.47
CA TYR A 117 5.29 20.93 14.85
C TYR A 117 4.34 21.52 15.90
N THR A 118 3.93 20.76 16.92
CA THR A 118 3.06 21.28 17.99
C THR A 118 3.70 22.42 18.77
N MET A 119 5.03 22.42 18.92
CA MET A 119 5.78 23.50 19.57
C MET A 119 5.78 24.81 18.76
N GLN A 120 5.46 24.78 17.47
CA GLN A 120 5.46 25.94 16.58
C GLN A 120 4.06 26.52 16.35
N LEU A 121 3.01 25.88 16.87
CA LEU A 121 1.64 26.32 16.66
C LEU A 121 1.34 27.58 17.48
N ASN A 122 0.60 28.50 16.86
CA ASN A 122 0.00 29.61 17.59
C ASN A 122 -1.32 29.17 18.27
N SER A 123 -1.89 30.03 19.11
CA SER A 123 -3.09 29.76 19.91
C SER A 123 -4.30 29.34 19.07
N GLU A 124 -4.48 29.94 17.89
CA GLU A 124 -5.61 29.65 17.00
C GLU A 124 -5.44 28.28 16.32
N GLN A 125 -4.23 27.98 15.85
CA GLN A 125 -3.91 26.68 15.26
C GLN A 125 -3.98 25.56 16.29
N TRP A 126 -3.50 25.81 17.51
CA TRP A 126 -3.56 24.84 18.59
C TRP A 126 -5.01 24.49 18.94
N ASN A 127 -5.90 25.48 18.99
CA ASN A 127 -7.33 25.27 19.26
C ASN A 127 -7.98 24.34 18.21
N ILE A 128 -7.59 24.45 16.93
CA ILE A 128 -8.06 23.53 15.88
C ILE A 128 -7.55 22.11 16.12
N VAL A 129 -6.28 21.96 16.49
CA VAL A 129 -5.66 20.65 16.79
C VAL A 129 -6.35 19.96 17.97
N GLU A 130 -6.68 20.70 19.03
CA GLU A 130 -7.39 20.16 20.19
C GLU A 130 -8.79 19.65 19.83
N VAL A 131 -9.54 20.42 19.02
CA VAL A 131 -10.86 20.00 18.52
C VAL A 131 -10.74 18.72 17.70
N LEU A 132 -9.78 18.63 16.79
CA LEU A 132 -9.56 17.42 15.97
C LEU A 132 -9.16 16.21 16.83
N LEU A 133 -8.22 16.37 17.76
CA LEU A 133 -7.81 15.31 18.67
C LEU A 133 -8.99 14.80 19.50
N SER A 134 -9.78 15.71 20.08
CA SER A 134 -10.96 15.33 20.86
C SER A 134 -11.99 14.56 20.02
N ALA A 135 -12.23 14.98 18.78
CA ALA A 135 -13.12 14.27 17.86
C ALA A 135 -12.60 12.86 17.54
N VAL A 136 -11.31 12.70 17.28
CA VAL A 136 -10.70 11.37 17.00
C VAL A 136 -10.82 10.43 18.20
N TYR A 137 -10.48 10.91 19.40
CA TYR A 137 -10.57 10.08 20.62
C TYR A 137 -12.02 9.74 21.00
N ASN A 138 -12.96 10.66 20.79
CA ASN A 138 -14.37 10.41 21.10
C ASN A 138 -15.03 9.47 20.07
N ASN A 139 -14.69 9.57 18.79
CA ASN A 139 -15.19 8.65 17.77
C ASN A 139 -14.65 7.21 17.94
N ALA A 140 -13.48 7.04 18.55
CA ALA A 140 -12.94 5.71 18.87
C ALA A 140 -13.73 4.99 19.98
N ALA A 141 -14.46 5.73 20.82
CA ALA A 141 -15.31 5.18 21.88
C ALA A 141 -16.67 4.67 21.37
N ASP A 142 -17.09 5.07 20.17
CA ASP A 142 -18.41 4.78 19.58
C ASP A 142 -18.41 3.65 18.54
N THR A 143 -17.37 2.80 18.49
CA THR A 143 -17.44 1.60 17.64
C THR A 143 -18.46 0.60 18.23
N PRO A 144 -19.57 0.27 17.51
CA PRO A 144 -20.38 -0.87 17.89
C PRO A 144 -19.52 -2.11 17.67
N LYS A 145 -19.42 -2.96 18.69
CA LYS A 145 -18.93 -4.33 18.50
C LYS A 145 -19.90 -5.06 17.57
N CYS A 146 -19.53 -5.21 16.31
CA CYS A 146 -20.08 -6.18 15.38
C CYS A 146 -18.95 -7.11 14.95
#